data_AF-A0AA50VTX6-F1
#
_entry.id   AF-A0AA50VTX6-F1
#
_cell.length_a   1.000
_cell.length_b   1.000
_cell.length_c   1.000
_cell.angle_alpha   90.00
_cell.angle_beta   90.00
_cell.angle_gamma   90.00
#
_symmetry.space_group_name_H-M   'P 1'
#
loop_
_entity.id
_entity.type
_entity.pdbx_description
1 polymer ?
#
loop_
_entity_poly.entity_id
_entity_poly.type
_entity_poly.pdbx_seq_one_letter_code
_entity_poly.pdbx_strand_id
1 'polypeptide(L)' 'KLTRVLFSVARTRLDLLPFYSRFAAILYPVLPDVCVDLCQMLKQDFKYHVRKKDQINIES' A
#
# COMPACT_ATOMS: atom_id res chain seq x y z
N LYS A 1 0.67 -11.49 8.40
CA LYS A 1 -0.56 -11.56 7.58
C LYS A 1 -0.30 -10.87 6.24
N LEU A 2 -0.85 -11.36 5.13
CA LEU A 2 -0.53 -10.93 3.76
C LEU A 2 -0.70 -9.42 3.52
N THR A 3 -1.79 -8.82 3.99
CA THR A 3 -2.07 -7.38 3.87
C THR A 3 -0.91 -6.50 4.35
N ARG A 4 -0.31 -6.83 5.49
CA ARG A 4 0.84 -6.09 6.06
C ARG A 4 2.07 -6.18 5.15
N VAL A 5 2.31 -7.33 4.53
CA VAL A 5 3.46 -7.52 3.64
C VAL A 5 3.29 -6.69 2.37
N LEU A 6 2.09 -6.66 1.80
CA LEU A 6 1.79 -5.84 0.63
C LEU A 6 1.80 -4.33 0.93
N PHE A 7 1.48 -3.93 2.16
CA PHE A 7 1.51 -2.53 2.60
C PHE A 7 2.92 -2.03 2.93
N SER A 8 3.74 -2.84 3.61
CA SER A 8 5.05 -2.43 4.13
C SER A 8 6.20 -2.61 3.12
N VAL A 9 5.97 -2.28 1.85
CA VAL A 9 7.01 -2.35 0.81
C VAL A 9 8.16 -1.42 1.15
N ALA A 10 9.38 -1.95 1.13
CA ALA A 10 10.58 -1.15 1.35
C ALA A 10 10.73 -0.09 0.25
N ARG A 11 11.07 1.15 0.62
CA ARG A 11 11.26 2.25 -0.36
C ARG A 11 12.39 2.00 -1.36
N THR A 12 13.32 1.11 -1.05
CA THR A 12 14.36 0.66 -1.99
C THR A 12 13.84 -0.28 -3.07
N ARG A 13 12.59 -0.78 -2.94
CA ARG A 13 11.98 -1.78 -3.81
C ARG A 13 10.64 -1.34 -4.40
N LEU A 14 10.53 -0.06 -4.77
CA LEU A 14 9.33 0.47 -5.44
C LEU A 14 9.06 -0.20 -6.80
N ASP A 15 10.08 -0.85 -7.40
CA ASP A 15 9.96 -1.71 -8.57
C ASP A 15 8.94 -2.84 -8.37
N LEU A 16 8.68 -3.26 -7.13
CA LEU A 16 7.75 -4.33 -6.81
C LEU A 16 6.28 -3.89 -6.79
N LEU A 17 5.99 -2.59 -6.73
CA LEU A 17 4.62 -2.08 -6.58
C LEU A 17 3.68 -2.56 -7.71
N PRO A 18 4.04 -2.48 -9.00
CA PRO A 18 3.16 -2.96 -10.07
C PRO A 18 2.85 -4.46 -9.96
N PHE A 19 3.84 -5.26 -9.54
CA PHE A 19 3.67 -6.69 -9.32
C PHE A 19 2.73 -6.98 -8.16
N TYR A 20 2.86 -6.24 -7.06
CA TYR A 20 2.00 -6.39 -5.87
C TYR A 20 0.57 -5.92 -6.15
N SER A 21 0.39 -4.84 -6.92
CA SER A 21 -0.92 -4.40 -7.38
C SER A 21 -1.60 -5.45 -8.27
N ARG A 22 -0.86 -6.04 -9.23
CA ARG A 22 -1.37 -7.14 -10.06
C ARG A 22 -1.74 -8.34 -9.22
N PHE A 23 -0.90 -8.73 -8.27
CA PHE A 23 -1.17 -9.86 -7.38
C PHE A 23 -2.43 -9.64 -6.53
N ALA A 24 -2.60 -8.44 -5.94
CA ALA A 24 -3.81 -8.09 -5.21
C ALA A 24 -5.07 -8.16 -6.10
N ALA A 25 -4.99 -7.67 -7.34
CA ALA A 25 -6.11 -7.76 -8.28
C ALA A 25 -6.48 -9.21 -8.64
N ILE A 26 -5.49 -10.10 -8.80
CA ILE A 26 -5.71 -11.53 -9.05
C ILE A 26 -6.36 -12.21 -7.83
N LEU A 27 -5.97 -11.81 -6.62
CA LEU A 27 -6.54 -12.36 -5.39
C LEU A 27 -7.95 -11.87 -5.08
N TYR A 28 -8.35 -10.69 -5.56
CA TYR A 28 -9.63 -10.06 -5.22
C TYR A 28 -10.87 -10.97 -5.35
N PRO A 29 -11.05 -11.79 -6.42
CA PRO A 29 -12.23 -12.64 -6.56
C PRO A 29 -12.36 -13.73 -5.49
N VAL A 30 -11.25 -14.14 -4.86
CA VAL A 30 -11.20 -15.26 -3.90
C VAL A 30 -10.90 -14.81 -2.47
N LEU A 31 -10.15 -13.71 -2.30
CA LEU A 31 -9.77 -13.13 -1.01
C LEU A 31 -9.98 -11.60 -1.04
N PRO A 32 -11.25 -11.12 -1.11
CA PRO A 32 -11.54 -9.70 -1.18
C PRO A 32 -11.13 -8.94 0.08
N ASP A 33 -11.25 -9.55 1.27
CA ASP A 33 -10.96 -8.90 2.56
C ASP A 33 -9.52 -8.38 2.64
N VAL A 34 -8.55 -9.15 2.15
CA VAL A 34 -7.14 -8.74 2.09
C VAL A 34 -6.98 -7.44 1.28
N CYS A 35 -7.70 -7.34 0.17
CA CYS A 35 -7.63 -6.20 -0.73
C CYS A 35 -8.37 -4.98 -0.16
N VAL A 36 -9.51 -5.20 0.49
CA VAL A 36 -10.29 -4.15 1.16
C VAL A 36 -9.45 -3.54 2.29
N ASP A 37 -8.86 -4.37 3.15
CA ASP A 37 -7.98 -3.92 4.23
C ASP A 37 -6.77 -3.16 3.69
N LEU A 38 -6.12 -3.68 2.64
CA LEU A 38 -4.98 -3.01 1.99
C LEU A 38 -5.36 -1.61 1.49
N CYS A 39 -6.49 -1.50 0.80
CA CYS A 39 -7.01 -0.22 0.31
C CYS A 39 -7.34 0.74 1.46
N GLN A 40 -7.89 0.25 2.58
CA GLN A 40 -8.15 1.08 3.75
C GLN A 40 -6.85 1.62 4.36
N MET A 41 -5.84 0.76 4.54
CA MET A 41 -4.53 1.15 5.06
C MET A 41 -3.88 2.22 4.19
N LEU A 42 -3.86 2.03 2.86
CA LEU A 42 -3.30 3.00 1.90
C LEU A 42 -4.03 4.35 1.94
N LYS A 43 -5.37 4.35 2.06
CA LYS A 43 -6.16 5.59 2.19
C LYS A 43 -5.84 6.34 3.49
N GLN A 44 -5.67 5.61 4.59
CA GLN A 44 -5.33 6.21 5.88
C GLN A 44 -3.93 6.82 5.85
N ASP A 45 -2.96 6.08 5.29
CA ASP A 45 -1.58 6.52 5.15
C ASP A 45 -1.47 7.77 4.25
N PHE A 46 -2.16 7.76 3.11
CA PHE A 46 -2.27 8.94 2.25
C PHE A 46 -2.85 10.14 3.00
N LYS A 47 -3.96 9.98 3.72
CA LYS A 47 -4.57 11.05 4.52
C LYS A 47 -3.62 11.56 5.61
N TYR A 48 -2.88 10.67 6.26
CA TYR A 48 -1.88 11.03 7.26
C TYR A 48 -0.79 11.92 6.65
N HIS A 49 -0.19 11.49 5.54
CA HIS A 49 0.84 12.24 4.84
C HIS A 49 0.34 13.61 4.33
N VAL A 50 -0.88 13.66 3.75
CA VAL A 50 -1.49 14.92 3.30
C VAL A 50 -1.72 15.89 4.46
N ARG A 51 -2.22 15.41 5.61
CA ARG A 51 -2.54 16.25 6.78
C ARG A 51 -1.31 16.77 7.50
N LYS A 52 -0.24 15.98 7.55
CA LYS A 52 0.96 16.30 8.33
C LYS A 52 1.75 17.49 7.76
N LYS A 53 1.50 17.91 6.50
CA LYS A 53 2.26 18.96 5.78
C LYS A 53 3.78 18.75 5.79
N ASP A 54 4.25 17.52 6.00
CA ASP A 54 5.66 17.14 5.90
C ASP A 54 6.05 17.08 4.41
N GLN A 55 6.15 18.24 3.77
CA GLN A 55 6.73 18.37 2.42
C GLN A 55 8.26 18.26 2.42
N ILE A 56 8.89 18.13 3.60
CA ILE A 56 10.35 18.21 3.76
C ILE A 56 11.04 16.89 3.35
N ASN A 57 10.33 15.74 3.38
CA ASN A 57 10.88 14.41 3.06
C ASN A 57 9.93 13.59 2.16
N ILE A 58 9.50 14.17 1.04
CA ILE A 58 8.76 13.37 0.03
C ILE A 58 9.63 12.19 -0.45
N GLU A 59 10.96 12.37 -0.49
CA GLU A 59 11.91 11.34 -0.93
C GLU A 59 12.96 10.91 0.12
N SER A 60 13.25 11.70 1.16
CA SER A 60 14.28 11.33 2.17
C SER A 60 13.77 10.44 3.30
#